data_AF-A0A7J8T1U2-F1
#
_entry.id   AF-A0A7J8T1U2-F1
#
_cell.length_a   1.000
_cell.length_b   1.000
_cell.length_c   1.000
_cell.angle_alpha   90.00
_cell.angle_beta   90.00
_cell.angle_gamma   90.00
#
_symmetry.space_group_name_H-M   'P 1'
#
loop_
_entity.id
_entity.type
_entity.pdbx_description
1 polymer ?
#
loop_
_entity_poly.entity_id
_entity_poly.type
_entity_poly.pdbx_seq_one_letter_code
_entity_poly.pdbx_strand_id
1 'polypeptide(L)'
;MKGHEKLTLLLCLIWTATILYGEMFSFYMPFLFSCSWPHLSSSSSSNPTMNGKGYAADYVKVAVIADPQIMDKTSLRLPSKSLALEFVQFYTDLFMRRAFFSSILPFKPEVILFLGDYFDGGPYLSDDEWQESLSRLKHMFGLNTEEIHSAVKVYHLPGNHDIGYATLQSHKPEVVRRYEKEFGSRNYRFIVGKVEFVAVDAQTVDANQEGSVASATWDFVSNVSSDRQLHPRVLLSHIPLYRRDWTDCGPHRGSPIINQVIVLSGHDHDQCTVTHESKGGPVTEHTLGTISWQQGNLYPSFMLLSARNSPLSDTSLPEEAVLTRLCFLPMQTHIYIWYIVLFVLTILSLLLWPTSGLSFCYHRFDDMVECVRKLINIYRDETKEKNEDESCEYEMIWGADGSMHLVKKVLTQPVTRTNDIGAVERGNAVMRATAKKSVNQLTEVCLSMETNADSEVDPKKLPPRASKSKAKVVIKRFVRTFRMLILIAAVNVPLYMMLLFKDWIDK
;
A
#
# COMPACT_ATOMS: atom_id res chain seq x y z
N MET A 1 7.76 -40.79 -8.95
CA MET A 1 8.44 -39.51 -8.69
C MET A 1 9.29 -39.60 -7.43
N LYS A 2 10.57 -39.23 -7.52
CA LYS A 2 11.45 -39.08 -6.36
C LYS A 2 10.89 -37.97 -5.44
N GLY A 3 11.11 -38.05 -4.13
CA GLY A 3 10.54 -37.07 -3.17
C GLY A 3 10.86 -35.60 -3.51
N HIS A 4 12.01 -35.34 -4.12
CA HIS A 4 12.36 -34.01 -4.58
C HIS A 4 11.56 -33.52 -5.79
N GLU A 5 11.18 -34.39 -6.72
CA GLU A 5 10.34 -34.01 -7.87
C GLU A 5 8.94 -33.59 -7.39
N LYS A 6 8.42 -34.26 -6.35
CA LYS A 6 7.16 -33.87 -5.70
C LYS A 6 7.25 -32.49 -5.04
N LEU A 7 8.35 -32.22 -4.32
CA LEU A 7 8.60 -30.90 -3.74
C LEU A 7 8.72 -29.81 -4.82
N THR A 8 9.47 -30.06 -5.89
CA THR A 8 9.62 -29.09 -6.99
C THR A 8 8.29 -28.80 -7.65
N LEU A 9 7.46 -29.82 -7.90
CA LEU A 9 6.12 -29.63 -8.45
C LEU A 9 5.23 -28.81 -7.50
N LEU A 10 5.24 -29.14 -6.20
CA LEU A 10 4.47 -28.40 -5.19
C LEU A 10 4.88 -26.93 -5.15
N LEU A 11 6.19 -26.64 -5.05
CA LEU A 11 6.69 -25.27 -5.05
C LEU A 11 6.35 -24.54 -6.36
N CYS A 12 6.41 -25.24 -7.49
CA CYS A 12 6.00 -24.68 -8.79
C CYS A 12 4.53 -24.27 -8.78
N LEU A 13 3.62 -25.12 -8.27
CA LEU A 13 2.19 -24.82 -8.16
C LEU A 13 1.91 -23.69 -7.17
N ILE A 14 2.62 -23.62 -6.05
CA ILE A 14 2.51 -22.52 -5.09
C ILE A 14 2.91 -21.21 -5.77
N TRP A 15 4.04 -21.17 -6.47
CA TRP A 15 4.45 -19.99 -7.25
C TRP A 15 3.42 -19.59 -8.29
N THR A 16 2.87 -20.54 -9.03
CA THR A 16 1.83 -20.29 -10.04
C THR A 16 0.60 -19.67 -9.40
N ALA A 17 0.11 -20.23 -8.30
CA ALA A 17 -1.04 -19.70 -7.57
C ALA A 17 -0.76 -18.30 -6.99
N THR A 18 0.42 -18.09 -6.42
CA THR A 18 0.84 -16.79 -5.85
C THR A 18 0.95 -15.71 -6.92
N ILE A 19 1.53 -16.01 -8.09
CA ILE A 19 1.62 -15.08 -9.22
C ILE A 19 0.21 -14.78 -9.78
N LEU A 20 -0.63 -15.79 -9.99
CA LEU A 20 -2.01 -15.58 -10.45
C LEU A 20 -2.83 -14.75 -9.46
N TYR A 21 -2.58 -14.94 -8.15
CA TYR A 21 -3.24 -14.11 -7.15
C TYR A 21 -2.74 -12.67 -7.20
N GLY A 22 -1.43 -12.46 -7.12
CA GLY A 22 -0.82 -11.13 -7.04
C GLY A 22 -0.98 -10.30 -8.31
N GLU A 23 -0.78 -10.90 -9.47
CA GLU A 23 -0.79 -10.18 -10.76
C GLU A 23 -2.17 -10.12 -11.43
N MET A 24 -3.19 -10.81 -10.91
CA MET A 24 -4.50 -10.87 -11.58
C MET A 24 -5.67 -10.85 -10.61
N PHE A 25 -5.80 -11.86 -9.74
CA PHE A 25 -7.00 -11.99 -8.90
C PHE A 25 -7.14 -10.85 -7.88
N SER A 26 -6.03 -10.38 -7.31
CA SER A 26 -6.01 -9.25 -6.37
C SER A 26 -6.69 -8.01 -6.96
N PHE A 27 -6.47 -7.72 -8.25
CA PHE A 27 -7.08 -6.59 -8.96
C PHE A 27 -8.53 -6.86 -9.38
N TYR A 28 -9.00 -8.11 -9.37
CA TYR A 28 -10.42 -8.43 -9.56
C TYR A 28 -11.22 -8.33 -8.26
N MET A 29 -10.57 -8.40 -7.09
CA MET A 29 -11.24 -8.36 -5.78
C MET A 29 -12.12 -7.11 -5.58
N PRO A 30 -11.70 -5.88 -5.92
CA PRO A 30 -12.54 -4.70 -5.74
C PRO A 30 -13.86 -4.80 -6.50
N PHE A 31 -13.83 -5.28 -7.75
CA PHE A 31 -15.00 -5.41 -8.60
C PHE A 31 -15.90 -6.60 -8.22
N LEU A 32 -15.32 -7.75 -7.89
CA LEU A 32 -16.08 -8.97 -7.67
C LEU A 32 -16.68 -9.07 -6.27
N PHE A 33 -16.02 -8.53 -5.24
CA PHE A 33 -16.35 -8.85 -3.86
C PHE A 33 -16.31 -7.66 -2.89
N SER A 34 -15.34 -6.75 -3.03
CA SER A 34 -15.05 -5.76 -1.99
C SER A 34 -15.76 -4.41 -2.19
N CYS A 35 -16.19 -4.09 -3.41
CA CYS A 35 -16.84 -2.83 -3.72
C CYS A 35 -18.07 -3.00 -4.63
N SER A 36 -19.01 -2.06 -4.54
CA SER A 36 -20.21 -2.02 -5.37
C SER A 36 -20.72 -0.58 -5.47
N TRP A 37 -21.54 -0.31 -6.48
CA TRP A 37 -22.18 0.99 -6.64
C TRP A 37 -23.05 1.31 -5.41
N PRO A 38 -22.86 2.48 -4.78
CA PRO A 38 -23.74 2.90 -3.70
C PRO A 38 -25.13 3.20 -4.26
N HIS A 39 -26.16 2.67 -3.60
CA HIS A 39 -27.56 2.82 -4.00
C HIS A 39 -28.43 2.96 -2.74
N LEU A 40 -29.51 3.73 -2.84
CA LEU A 40 -30.55 3.71 -1.81
C LEU A 40 -31.24 2.35 -1.88
N SER A 41 -31.10 1.53 -0.84
CA SER A 41 -31.89 0.31 -0.72
C SER A 41 -33.33 0.70 -0.46
N SER A 42 -34.28 0.22 -1.28
CA SER A 42 -35.70 0.37 -0.96
C SER A 42 -35.99 -0.49 0.27
N SER A 43 -35.94 0.09 1.46
CA SER A 43 -36.38 -0.57 2.68
C SER A 43 -37.89 -0.83 2.58
N SER A 44 -38.21 -2.11 2.33
CA SER A 44 -39.37 -2.84 2.85
C SER A 44 -40.60 -1.99 3.21
N SER A 45 -41.44 -1.67 2.22
CA SER A 45 -42.89 -1.66 2.46
C SER A 45 -43.42 -3.06 2.13
N SER A 46 -43.69 -3.83 3.19
CA SER A 46 -44.42 -5.08 3.13
C SER A 46 -45.84 -4.80 2.62
N ASN A 47 -46.06 -4.95 1.31
CA ASN A 47 -47.37 -5.22 0.71
C ASN A 47 -47.15 -5.88 -0.67
N PRO A 48 -47.27 -7.21 -0.79
CA PRO A 48 -46.99 -7.94 -2.02
C PRO A 48 -48.21 -7.94 -2.96
N THR A 49 -48.82 -6.78 -3.18
CA THR A 49 -49.92 -6.64 -4.14
C THR A 49 -49.96 -5.21 -4.68
N MET A 50 -49.21 -4.95 -5.74
CA MET A 50 -49.60 -4.12 -6.90
C MET A 50 -48.40 -3.95 -7.83
N ASN A 51 -48.49 -4.59 -9.00
CA ASN A 51 -47.80 -4.30 -10.27
C ASN A 51 -46.40 -3.67 -10.18
N GLY A 52 -45.39 -4.54 -10.33
CA GLY A 52 -43.98 -4.20 -10.35
C GLY A 52 -43.59 -3.14 -11.39
N LYS A 53 -43.38 -1.93 -10.91
CA LYS A 53 -42.31 -1.01 -11.31
C LYS A 53 -41.86 -0.27 -10.05
N GLY A 54 -41.16 -0.99 -9.16
CA GLY A 54 -40.36 -0.31 -8.15
C GLY A 54 -39.27 0.44 -8.89
N TYR A 55 -39.37 1.77 -8.93
CA TYR A 55 -38.35 2.63 -9.53
C TYR A 55 -37.07 2.44 -8.69
N ALA A 56 -36.21 1.50 -9.08
CA ALA A 56 -34.81 1.57 -8.71
C ALA A 56 -34.36 2.97 -9.15
N ALA A 57 -33.93 3.80 -8.20
CA ALA A 57 -33.55 5.17 -8.52
C ALA A 57 -32.49 5.13 -9.62
N ASP A 58 -32.78 5.81 -10.73
CA ASP A 58 -31.90 5.87 -11.89
C ASP A 58 -30.73 6.80 -11.52
N TYR A 59 -29.52 6.26 -11.50
CA TYR A 59 -28.29 6.97 -11.16
C TYR A 59 -27.31 6.88 -12.31
N VAL A 60 -26.67 8.00 -12.63
CA VAL A 60 -25.50 8.05 -13.50
C VAL A 60 -24.27 7.66 -12.69
N LYS A 61 -23.50 6.74 -13.25
CA LYS A 61 -22.35 6.11 -12.60
C LYS A 61 -21.05 6.86 -12.87
N VAL A 62 -20.42 7.36 -11.80
CA VAL A 62 -19.17 8.13 -11.87
C VAL A 62 -18.07 7.40 -11.13
N ALA A 63 -16.93 7.15 -11.78
CA ALA A 63 -15.70 6.73 -11.12
C ALA A 63 -14.82 7.95 -10.87
N VAL A 64 -14.33 8.12 -9.65
CA VAL A 64 -13.48 9.26 -9.26
C VAL A 64 -12.10 8.74 -8.87
N ILE A 65 -11.07 9.34 -9.44
CA ILE A 65 -9.64 8.97 -9.31
C ILE A 65 -8.86 10.21 -8.90
N ALA A 66 -7.90 10.05 -7.98
CA ALA A 66 -7.06 11.15 -7.50
C ALA A 66 -5.58 10.77 -7.49
N ASP A 67 -4.74 11.77 -7.69
CA ASP A 67 -3.28 11.72 -7.54
C ASP A 67 -2.59 10.53 -8.24
N PRO A 68 -2.76 10.31 -9.57
CA PRO A 68 -1.93 9.36 -10.28
C PRO A 68 -0.42 9.61 -10.12
N GLN A 69 -0.02 10.90 -10.04
CA GLN A 69 1.35 11.40 -9.87
C GLN A 69 2.38 10.48 -10.54
N ILE A 70 2.27 10.44 -11.87
CA ILE A 70 3.07 9.53 -12.68
C ILE A 70 4.54 9.85 -12.50
N MET A 71 5.34 8.81 -12.30
CA MET A 71 6.73 9.02 -11.91
C MET A 71 7.54 9.56 -13.07
N ASP A 72 8.35 10.57 -12.81
CA ASP A 72 9.25 11.21 -13.77
C ASP A 72 10.60 11.54 -13.11
N LYS A 73 11.43 12.35 -13.78
CA LYS A 73 12.76 12.71 -13.26
C LYS A 73 12.74 13.50 -11.95
N THR A 74 11.60 14.08 -11.56
CA THR A 74 11.46 14.85 -10.31
C THR A 74 11.04 13.97 -9.14
N SER A 75 10.50 12.77 -9.41
CA SER A 75 9.94 11.89 -8.38
C SER A 75 10.99 11.31 -7.44
N LEU A 76 12.07 10.79 -8.01
CA LEU A 76 13.17 10.19 -7.26
C LEU A 76 14.45 10.94 -7.59
N ARG A 77 15.35 11.03 -6.60
CA ARG A 77 16.71 11.57 -6.79
C ARG A 77 17.60 10.59 -7.56
N LEU A 78 17.13 10.15 -8.72
CA LEU A 78 17.82 9.28 -9.64
C LEU A 78 18.18 10.08 -10.89
N PRO A 79 19.29 9.75 -11.57
CA PRO A 79 19.61 10.38 -12.85
C PRO A 79 18.47 10.18 -13.85
N SER A 80 18.16 11.21 -14.63
CA SER A 80 17.22 11.13 -15.74
C SER A 80 17.62 9.98 -16.67
N LYS A 81 16.64 9.19 -17.11
CA LYS A 81 16.83 8.02 -18.00
C LYS A 81 17.78 6.96 -17.44
N SER A 82 17.88 6.86 -16.10
CA SER A 82 18.54 5.72 -15.48
C SER A 82 17.66 4.48 -15.55
N LEU A 83 18.27 3.30 -15.73
CA LEU A 83 17.56 2.02 -15.73
C LEU A 83 16.73 1.81 -14.45
N ALA A 84 17.20 2.33 -13.31
CA ALA A 84 16.46 2.26 -12.06
C ALA A 84 15.17 3.08 -12.12
N LEU A 85 15.21 4.31 -12.63
CA LEU A 85 14.03 5.15 -12.79
C LEU A 85 13.05 4.52 -13.79
N GLU A 86 13.54 4.05 -14.94
CA GLU A 86 12.71 3.38 -15.96
C GLU A 86 12.01 2.13 -15.39
N PHE A 87 12.71 1.35 -14.57
CA PHE A 87 12.13 0.18 -13.91
C PHE A 87 11.01 0.56 -12.95
N VAL A 88 11.24 1.57 -12.09
CA VAL A 88 10.22 2.03 -11.15
C VAL A 88 9.02 2.63 -11.90
N GLN A 89 9.26 3.46 -12.91
CA GLN A 89 8.22 4.00 -13.81
C GLN A 89 7.38 2.88 -14.42
N PHE A 90 8.02 1.88 -15.01
CA PHE A 90 7.33 0.76 -15.65
C PHE A 90 6.39 0.02 -14.69
N TYR A 91 6.85 -0.31 -13.48
CA TYR A 91 6.03 -1.05 -12.51
C TYR A 91 4.94 -0.21 -11.85
N THR A 92 5.17 1.10 -11.67
CA THR A 92 4.13 2.03 -11.22
C THR A 92 3.06 2.22 -12.28
N ASP A 93 3.47 2.37 -13.54
CA ASP A 93 2.54 2.52 -14.65
C ASP A 93 1.70 1.26 -14.86
N LEU A 94 2.35 0.10 -14.81
CA LEU A 94 1.70 -1.19 -14.92
C LEU A 94 0.66 -1.40 -13.81
N PHE A 95 0.99 -1.03 -12.57
CA PHE A 95 0.05 -1.09 -11.45
C PHE A 95 -1.20 -0.26 -11.73
N MET A 96 -1.03 1.01 -12.11
CA MET A 96 -2.15 1.93 -12.36
C MET A 96 -2.99 1.48 -13.55
N ARG A 97 -2.36 1.03 -14.64
CA ARG A 97 -3.07 0.45 -15.78
C ARG A 97 -3.89 -0.76 -15.37
N ARG A 98 -3.29 -1.69 -14.63
CA ARG A 98 -4.02 -2.87 -14.14
C ARG A 98 -5.17 -2.50 -13.20
N ALA A 99 -4.93 -1.59 -12.25
CA ALA A 99 -5.97 -1.07 -11.36
C ALA A 99 -7.14 -0.48 -12.13
N PHE A 100 -6.87 0.35 -13.13
CA PHE A 100 -7.91 0.98 -13.93
C PHE A 100 -8.71 -0.06 -14.74
N PHE A 101 -8.05 -0.92 -15.51
CA PHE A 101 -8.73 -1.87 -16.40
C PHE A 101 -9.37 -3.07 -15.67
N SER A 102 -8.82 -3.48 -14.54
CA SER A 102 -9.26 -4.69 -13.82
C SER A 102 -10.13 -4.40 -12.59
N SER A 103 -9.93 -3.25 -11.94
CA SER A 103 -10.67 -2.88 -10.73
C SER A 103 -11.75 -1.83 -10.98
N ILE A 104 -11.53 -0.88 -11.90
CA ILE A 104 -12.40 0.30 -12.06
C ILE A 104 -13.33 0.14 -13.27
N LEU A 105 -12.79 -0.03 -14.48
CA LEU A 105 -13.58 -0.14 -15.71
C LEU A 105 -14.65 -1.26 -15.71
N PRO A 106 -14.46 -2.42 -15.06
CA PRO A 106 -15.50 -3.45 -15.00
C PRO A 106 -16.79 -3.00 -14.32
N PHE A 107 -16.76 -1.96 -13.48
CA PHE A 107 -17.96 -1.32 -12.92
C PHE A 107 -18.81 -0.59 -13.98
N LYS A 108 -18.26 -0.38 -15.19
CA LYS A 108 -18.87 0.33 -16.32
C LYS A 108 -19.33 1.74 -15.94
N PRO A 109 -18.41 2.61 -15.47
CA PRO A 109 -18.74 4.01 -15.23
C PRO A 109 -19.12 4.70 -16.54
N GLU A 110 -20.08 5.61 -16.47
CA GLU A 110 -20.47 6.49 -17.59
C GLU A 110 -19.62 7.77 -17.61
N VAL A 111 -19.08 8.14 -16.44
CA VAL A 111 -18.20 9.29 -16.26
C VAL A 111 -16.97 8.86 -15.46
N ILE A 112 -15.79 9.33 -15.85
CA ILE A 112 -14.57 9.28 -15.06
C ILE A 112 -14.19 10.72 -14.69
N LEU A 113 -13.88 10.94 -13.42
CA LEU A 113 -13.47 12.22 -12.89
C LEU A 113 -12.07 12.09 -12.26
N PHE A 114 -11.11 12.87 -12.76
CA PHE A 114 -9.79 12.96 -12.16
C PHE A 114 -9.66 14.22 -11.30
N LEU A 115 -9.24 14.07 -10.04
CA LEU A 115 -9.11 15.16 -9.06
C LEU A 115 -7.73 15.82 -9.00
N GLY A 116 -6.92 15.70 -10.06
CA GLY A 116 -5.64 16.38 -10.20
C GLY A 116 -4.42 15.55 -9.82
N ASP A 117 -3.27 16.21 -9.93
CA ASP A 117 -1.92 15.66 -9.76
C ASP A 117 -1.71 14.43 -10.64
N TYR A 118 -1.88 14.63 -11.95
CA TYR A 118 -1.60 13.59 -12.93
C TYR A 118 -0.11 13.35 -13.03
N PHE A 119 0.66 14.43 -13.05
CA PHE A 119 2.11 14.43 -13.10
C PHE A 119 2.67 14.58 -11.70
N ASP A 120 3.92 14.17 -11.50
CA ASP A 120 4.67 14.51 -10.29
C ASP A 120 5.48 15.80 -10.51
N GLY A 121 6.20 15.88 -11.63
CA GLY A 121 7.07 17.01 -11.93
C GLY A 121 6.49 18.08 -12.82
N GLY A 122 5.18 18.07 -13.12
CA GLY A 122 4.55 18.78 -14.24
C GLY A 122 5.20 20.13 -14.58
N PRO A 123 5.08 21.17 -13.74
CA PRO A 123 5.65 22.52 -13.96
C PRO A 123 7.17 22.62 -14.16
N TYR A 124 7.90 21.56 -13.84
CA TYR A 124 9.36 21.47 -13.92
C TYR A 124 9.86 20.61 -15.09
N LEU A 125 8.95 19.95 -15.82
CA LEU A 125 9.25 19.21 -17.03
C LEU A 125 9.36 20.14 -18.25
N SER A 126 10.34 19.85 -19.13
CA SER A 126 10.33 20.41 -20.48
C SER A 126 9.09 19.94 -21.25
N ASP A 127 8.77 20.58 -22.37
CA ASP A 127 7.61 20.16 -23.16
C ASP A 127 7.74 18.73 -23.69
N ASP A 128 8.95 18.31 -24.09
CA ASP A 128 9.19 16.93 -24.54
C ASP A 128 8.99 15.91 -23.41
N GLU A 129 9.52 16.20 -22.22
CA GLU A 129 9.36 15.34 -21.05
C GLU A 129 7.90 15.30 -20.58
N TRP A 130 7.20 16.43 -20.65
CA TRP A 130 5.79 16.51 -20.33
C TRP A 130 4.94 15.73 -21.33
N GLN A 131 5.26 15.76 -22.63
CA GLN A 131 4.59 14.95 -23.65
C GLN A 131 4.84 13.44 -23.46
N GLU A 132 6.07 13.05 -23.07
CA GLU A 132 6.38 11.66 -22.74
C GLU A 132 5.54 11.18 -21.55
N SER A 133 5.49 11.98 -20.48
CA SER A 133 4.63 11.73 -19.32
C SER A 133 3.14 11.68 -19.70
N LEU A 134 2.67 12.61 -20.53
CA LEU A 134 1.27 12.63 -21.00
C LEU A 134 0.92 11.38 -21.81
N SER A 135 1.83 10.92 -22.67
CA SER A 135 1.66 9.69 -23.44
C SER A 135 1.49 8.48 -22.52
N ARG A 136 2.33 8.38 -21.47
CA ARG A 136 2.23 7.34 -20.44
C ARG A 136 0.91 7.42 -19.69
N LEU A 137 0.49 8.62 -19.25
CA LEU A 137 -0.79 8.85 -18.58
C LEU A 137 -1.96 8.34 -19.42
N LYS A 138 -2.01 8.75 -20.69
CA LYS A 138 -3.07 8.35 -21.62
C LYS A 138 -3.06 6.86 -21.90
N HIS A 139 -1.88 6.24 -22.00
CA HIS A 139 -1.75 4.79 -22.12
C HIS A 139 -2.30 4.09 -20.87
N MET A 140 -1.88 4.48 -19.66
CA MET A 140 -2.32 3.81 -18.43
C MET A 140 -3.84 3.79 -18.25
N PHE A 141 -4.49 4.90 -18.55
CA PHE A 141 -5.94 5.06 -18.36
C PHE A 141 -6.74 4.87 -19.67
N GLY A 142 -6.10 4.37 -20.73
CA GLY A 142 -6.76 4.08 -22.01
C GLY A 142 -7.42 5.30 -22.66
N LEU A 143 -6.98 6.52 -22.33
CA LEU A 143 -7.60 7.77 -22.78
C LEU A 143 -7.42 8.02 -24.28
N ASN A 144 -6.51 7.28 -24.92
CA ASN A 144 -6.30 7.31 -26.38
C ASN A 144 -7.20 6.32 -27.15
N THR A 145 -7.91 5.42 -26.46
CA THR A 145 -8.70 4.39 -27.14
C THR A 145 -10.07 4.94 -27.54
N GLU A 146 -10.46 4.71 -28.80
CA GLU A 146 -11.78 5.15 -29.28
C GLU A 146 -12.93 4.54 -28.49
N GLU A 147 -12.76 3.32 -27.97
CA GLU A 147 -13.76 2.64 -27.15
C GLU A 147 -14.06 3.41 -25.87
N ILE A 148 -13.03 3.79 -25.09
CA ILE A 148 -13.22 4.57 -23.86
C ILE A 148 -13.66 6.00 -24.20
N HIS A 149 -13.04 6.62 -25.20
CA HIS A 149 -13.33 8.00 -25.59
C HIS A 149 -14.77 8.18 -26.11
N SER A 150 -15.36 7.16 -26.75
CA SER A 150 -16.75 7.20 -27.24
C SER A 150 -17.78 6.77 -26.19
N ALA A 151 -17.41 5.91 -25.25
CA ALA A 151 -18.34 5.34 -24.27
C ALA A 151 -18.37 6.09 -22.92
N VAL A 152 -17.28 6.74 -22.52
CA VAL A 152 -17.11 7.32 -21.18
C VAL A 152 -16.70 8.78 -21.26
N LYS A 153 -17.42 9.65 -20.55
CA LYS A 153 -17.04 11.07 -20.44
C LYS A 153 -15.95 11.23 -19.38
N VAL A 154 -14.89 11.97 -19.69
CA VAL A 154 -13.78 12.21 -18.75
C VAL A 154 -13.72 13.69 -18.39
N TYR A 155 -13.63 13.99 -17.09
CA TYR A 155 -13.45 15.33 -16.55
C TYR A 155 -12.16 15.42 -15.75
N HIS A 156 -11.52 16.59 -15.82
CA HIS A 156 -10.18 16.82 -15.29
C HIS A 156 -10.16 18.06 -14.39
N LEU A 157 -9.67 17.91 -13.17
CA LEU A 157 -9.33 19.00 -12.27
C LEU A 157 -7.81 19.12 -12.15
N PRO A 158 -7.20 20.31 -12.18
CA PRO A 158 -5.76 20.45 -11.98
C PRO A 158 -5.36 20.28 -10.51
N GLY A 159 -4.20 19.67 -10.30
CA GLY A 159 -3.49 19.70 -9.02
C GLY A 159 -2.25 20.59 -9.02
N ASN A 160 -1.60 20.73 -7.86
CA ASN A 160 -0.39 21.56 -7.75
C ASN A 160 0.82 20.96 -8.48
N HIS A 161 0.90 19.64 -8.65
CA HIS A 161 1.92 18.98 -9.46
C HIS A 161 1.63 19.08 -10.97
N ASP A 162 0.44 19.54 -11.39
CA ASP A 162 0.11 19.78 -12.80
C ASP A 162 0.45 21.21 -13.24
N ILE A 163 0.00 22.21 -12.45
CA ILE A 163 0.06 23.63 -12.82
C ILE A 163 0.84 24.52 -11.84
N GLY A 164 1.18 24.00 -10.65
CA GLY A 164 1.81 24.78 -9.59
C GLY A 164 0.89 25.81 -8.95
N TYR A 165 1.35 26.39 -7.85
CA TYR A 165 0.67 27.50 -7.16
C TYR A 165 0.81 28.83 -7.92
N ALA A 166 -0.01 29.82 -7.57
CA ALA A 166 -0.08 31.12 -8.24
C ALA A 166 1.27 31.82 -8.50
N THR A 167 2.22 31.74 -7.56
CA THR A 167 3.57 32.30 -7.75
C THR A 167 4.27 31.65 -8.93
N LEU A 168 4.21 30.31 -9.05
CA LEU A 168 4.84 29.60 -10.16
C LEU A 168 4.14 29.90 -11.47
N GLN A 169 2.81 29.92 -11.48
CA GLN A 169 2.01 30.26 -12.66
C GLN A 169 2.37 31.65 -13.22
N SER A 170 2.62 32.62 -12.34
CA SER A 170 3.02 33.98 -12.74
C SER A 170 4.38 34.02 -13.45
N HIS A 171 5.29 33.12 -13.08
CA HIS A 171 6.62 33.01 -13.70
C HIS A 171 6.66 32.07 -14.90
N LYS A 172 5.72 31.13 -14.99
CA LYS A 172 5.63 30.07 -16.00
C LYS A 172 4.23 29.92 -16.60
N PRO A 173 3.69 30.95 -17.29
CA PRO A 173 2.35 30.89 -17.86
C PRO A 173 2.19 29.84 -18.97
N GLU A 174 3.28 29.36 -19.56
CA GLU A 174 3.29 28.23 -20.49
C GLU A 174 2.79 26.91 -19.86
N VAL A 175 3.03 26.69 -18.56
CA VAL A 175 2.58 25.48 -17.85
C VAL A 175 1.05 25.44 -17.79
N VAL A 176 0.42 26.56 -17.44
CA VAL A 176 -1.05 26.69 -17.44
C VAL A 176 -1.59 26.55 -18.86
N ARG A 177 -0.98 27.22 -19.85
CA ARG A 177 -1.44 27.16 -21.25
C ARG A 177 -1.41 25.75 -21.83
N ARG A 178 -0.35 24.96 -21.57
CA ARG A 178 -0.28 23.58 -22.07
C ARG A 178 -1.25 22.66 -21.34
N TYR A 179 -1.48 22.87 -20.04
CA TYR A 179 -2.51 22.16 -19.30
C TYR A 179 -3.90 22.44 -19.88
N GLU A 180 -4.27 23.72 -20.02
CA GLU A 180 -5.59 24.10 -20.51
C GLU A 180 -5.85 23.65 -21.95
N LYS A 181 -4.80 23.60 -22.77
CA LYS A 181 -4.87 23.05 -24.13
C LYS A 181 -5.21 21.56 -24.15
N GLU A 182 -4.74 20.78 -23.18
CA GLU A 182 -4.91 19.33 -23.13
C GLU A 182 -6.14 18.91 -22.34
N PHE A 183 -6.32 19.47 -21.14
CA PHE A 183 -7.33 19.04 -20.16
C PHE A 183 -8.52 19.98 -20.06
N GLY A 184 -8.46 21.16 -20.70
CA GLY A 184 -9.53 22.15 -20.69
C GLY A 184 -9.40 23.18 -19.56
N SER A 185 -10.47 23.96 -19.35
CA SER A 185 -10.45 25.07 -18.39
C SER A 185 -10.26 24.58 -16.95
N ARG A 186 -9.59 25.39 -16.12
CA ARG A 186 -9.32 25.08 -14.70
C ARG A 186 -10.51 25.35 -13.78
N ASN A 187 -11.39 26.27 -14.17
CA ASN A 187 -12.61 26.65 -13.45
C ASN A 187 -13.81 26.42 -14.37
N TYR A 188 -14.68 25.47 -14.04
CA TYR A 188 -15.81 25.13 -14.91
C TYR A 188 -16.93 24.39 -14.17
N ARG A 189 -18.08 24.26 -14.84
CA ARG A 189 -19.24 23.53 -14.35
C ARG A 189 -19.75 22.55 -15.40
N PHE A 190 -20.28 21.42 -14.95
CA PHE A 190 -20.91 20.42 -15.81
C PHE A 190 -22.02 19.69 -15.06
N ILE A 191 -22.91 19.03 -15.80
CA ILE A 191 -24.05 18.31 -15.23
C ILE A 191 -23.89 16.82 -15.50
N VAL A 192 -24.06 16.01 -14.44
CA VAL A 192 -24.15 14.55 -14.51
C VAL A 192 -25.47 14.14 -13.88
N GLY A 193 -26.36 13.55 -14.69
CA GLY A 193 -27.75 13.31 -14.29
C GLY A 193 -28.49 14.62 -13.98
N LYS A 194 -28.88 14.80 -12.72
CA LYS A 194 -29.50 16.03 -12.18
C LYS A 194 -28.64 16.69 -11.10
N VAL A 195 -27.34 16.45 -11.14
CA VAL A 195 -26.36 17.01 -10.21
C VAL A 195 -25.39 17.89 -10.99
N GLU A 196 -25.16 19.10 -10.49
CA GLU A 196 -24.16 20.03 -11.03
C GLU A 196 -22.83 19.81 -10.31
N PHE A 197 -21.76 19.62 -11.08
CA PHE A 197 -20.40 19.54 -10.57
C PHE A 197 -19.70 20.86 -10.87
N VAL A 198 -19.04 21.42 -9.85
CA VAL A 198 -18.34 22.71 -9.92
C VAL A 198 -16.87 22.45 -9.63
N ALA A 199 -16.02 22.61 -10.63
CA ALA A 199 -14.57 22.48 -10.53
C ALA A 199 -13.94 23.84 -10.29
N VAL A 200 -13.11 23.93 -9.24
CA VAL A 200 -12.41 25.15 -8.85
C VAL A 200 -10.91 24.91 -8.85
N ASP A 201 -10.17 25.83 -9.47
CA ASP A 201 -8.72 25.90 -9.38
C ASP A 201 -8.31 26.30 -7.96
N ALA A 202 -8.05 25.30 -7.11
CA ALA A 202 -7.65 25.53 -5.73
C ALA A 202 -6.24 26.15 -5.62
N GLN A 203 -5.38 25.95 -6.61
CA GLN A 203 -3.97 26.37 -6.59
C GLN A 203 -3.79 27.90 -6.64
N THR A 204 -4.84 28.60 -7.06
CA THR A 204 -4.85 30.06 -7.22
C THR A 204 -5.69 30.80 -6.18
N VAL A 205 -6.51 30.10 -5.38
CA VAL A 205 -7.45 30.71 -4.43
C VAL A 205 -6.74 31.56 -3.37
N ASP A 206 -5.61 31.09 -2.84
CA ASP A 206 -4.86 31.76 -1.78
C ASP A 206 -3.89 32.84 -2.29
N ALA A 207 -3.87 33.13 -3.61
CA ALA A 207 -3.06 34.23 -4.13
C ALA A 207 -3.69 35.59 -3.82
N ASN A 208 -2.89 36.65 -3.91
CA ASN A 208 -3.37 38.01 -3.74
C ASN A 208 -4.51 38.30 -4.76
N GLN A 209 -5.69 38.66 -4.24
CA GLN A 209 -6.90 38.94 -5.03
C GLN A 209 -6.73 40.14 -5.97
N GLU A 210 -5.80 41.06 -5.67
CA GLU A 210 -5.50 42.21 -6.52
C GLU A 210 -4.69 41.84 -7.79
N GLY A 211 -4.23 40.59 -7.92
CA GLY A 211 -3.52 40.06 -9.09
C GLY A 211 -4.41 39.25 -10.06
N SER A 212 -4.02 39.20 -11.34
CA SER A 212 -4.81 38.54 -12.42
C SER A 212 -5.00 37.03 -12.26
N VAL A 213 -4.15 36.37 -11.47
CA VAL A 213 -4.13 34.89 -11.38
C VAL A 213 -5.26 34.37 -10.48
N ALA A 214 -5.52 35.02 -9.35
CA ALA A 214 -6.59 34.63 -8.43
C ALA A 214 -7.95 35.23 -8.79
N SER A 215 -7.97 36.40 -9.45
CA SER A 215 -9.21 37.12 -9.75
C SER A 215 -10.17 36.29 -10.59
N ALA A 216 -9.68 35.58 -11.61
CA ALA A 216 -10.52 34.74 -12.47
C ALA A 216 -11.22 33.61 -11.70
N THR A 217 -10.52 32.98 -10.75
CA THR A 217 -11.07 31.93 -9.89
C THR A 217 -12.10 32.52 -8.92
N TRP A 218 -11.79 33.64 -8.27
CA TRP A 218 -12.72 34.31 -7.35
C TRP A 218 -13.96 34.87 -8.06
N ASP A 219 -13.83 35.42 -9.26
CA ASP A 219 -14.94 35.88 -10.09
C ASP A 219 -15.86 34.71 -10.47
N PHE A 220 -15.27 33.56 -10.85
CA PHE A 220 -16.03 32.34 -11.12
C PHE A 220 -16.78 31.84 -9.88
N VAL A 221 -16.09 31.74 -8.75
CA VAL A 221 -16.67 31.32 -7.46
C VAL A 221 -17.81 32.27 -7.06
N SER A 222 -17.61 33.58 -7.15
CA SER A 222 -18.62 34.60 -6.84
C SER A 222 -19.87 34.49 -7.74
N ASN A 223 -19.67 34.24 -9.03
CA ASN A 223 -20.74 34.07 -10.01
C ASN A 223 -21.59 32.82 -9.69
N VAL A 224 -20.94 31.65 -9.55
CA VAL A 224 -21.63 30.38 -9.22
C VAL A 224 -22.40 30.48 -7.91
N SER A 225 -21.88 31.25 -6.96
CA SER A 225 -22.46 31.45 -5.63
C SER A 225 -23.70 32.34 -5.64
N SER A 226 -23.74 33.29 -6.57
CA SER A 226 -24.89 34.18 -6.77
C SER A 226 -25.97 33.55 -7.65
N ASP A 227 -25.61 32.53 -8.45
CA ASP A 227 -26.52 31.84 -9.34
C ASP A 227 -27.64 31.10 -8.58
N ARG A 228 -28.87 31.19 -9.09
CA ARG A 228 -30.00 30.41 -8.58
C ARG A 228 -29.69 28.91 -8.69
N GLN A 229 -29.67 28.23 -7.55
CA GLN A 229 -29.42 26.79 -7.51
C GLN A 229 -30.63 26.01 -8.03
N LEU A 230 -30.48 25.43 -9.23
CA LEU A 230 -31.49 24.57 -9.85
C LEU A 230 -31.25 23.07 -9.60
N HIS A 231 -30.00 22.71 -9.27
CA HIS A 231 -29.57 21.33 -9.05
C HIS A 231 -28.72 21.26 -7.76
N PRO A 232 -28.72 20.13 -7.04
CA PRO A 232 -27.71 19.83 -6.02
C PRO A 232 -26.31 19.97 -6.62
N ARG A 233 -25.38 20.55 -5.86
CA ARG A 233 -24.02 20.85 -6.32
C ARG A 233 -22.97 19.98 -5.63
N VAL A 234 -22.06 19.43 -6.40
CA VAL A 234 -20.81 18.81 -5.91
C VAL A 234 -19.68 19.78 -6.17
N LEU A 235 -18.94 20.15 -5.13
CA LEU A 235 -17.72 20.94 -5.28
C LEU A 235 -16.53 20.01 -5.50
N LEU A 236 -15.74 20.30 -6.52
CA LEU A 236 -14.50 19.61 -6.83
C LEU A 236 -13.33 20.57 -6.58
N SER A 237 -12.43 20.19 -5.68
CA SER A 237 -11.24 20.96 -5.32
C SER A 237 -10.08 20.00 -5.13
N HIS A 238 -8.95 20.18 -5.80
CA HIS A 238 -7.83 19.26 -5.63
C HIS A 238 -7.28 19.35 -4.20
N ILE A 239 -7.02 20.58 -3.73
CA ILE A 239 -6.55 20.85 -2.36
C ILE A 239 -7.76 20.77 -1.42
N PRO A 240 -7.71 19.95 -0.35
CA PRO A 240 -8.75 19.88 0.65
C PRO A 240 -9.02 21.23 1.31
N LEU A 241 -10.24 21.45 1.77
CA LEU A 241 -10.58 22.71 2.43
C LEU A 241 -9.79 22.86 3.76
N TYR A 242 -8.87 23.84 3.79
CA TYR A 242 -7.77 24.04 4.76
C TYR A 242 -8.00 23.57 6.20
N ARG A 243 -7.06 22.73 6.72
CA ARG A 243 -6.60 22.26 8.07
C ARG A 243 -5.67 23.15 8.96
N ARG A 244 -5.88 23.36 10.27
CA ARG A 244 -4.75 23.61 11.21
C ARG A 244 -4.32 22.32 11.89
N ASP A 245 -3.02 22.07 11.99
CA ASP A 245 -2.50 20.92 12.74
C ASP A 245 -3.08 20.91 14.17
N TRP A 246 -3.56 19.75 14.62
CA TRP A 246 -4.07 19.48 15.97
C TRP A 246 -5.36 20.21 16.41
N THR A 247 -6.25 20.61 15.49
CA THR A 247 -7.55 21.23 15.82
C THR A 247 -8.75 20.33 15.46
N ASP A 248 -9.73 20.17 16.36
CA ASP A 248 -11.01 19.49 16.07
C ASP A 248 -11.86 20.23 15.00
N CYS A 249 -12.77 19.50 14.35
CA CYS A 249 -13.62 19.99 13.24
C CYS A 249 -14.37 21.28 13.64
N GLY A 250 -13.96 22.43 13.07
CA GLY A 250 -14.43 23.75 13.48
C GLY A 250 -15.41 24.41 12.50
N PRO A 251 -16.20 25.41 12.95
CA PRO A 251 -17.40 25.90 12.28
C PRO A 251 -17.20 26.93 11.14
N HIS A 252 -15.98 27.08 10.60
CA HIS A 252 -15.64 28.06 9.55
C HIS A 252 -15.17 27.42 8.25
N ARG A 253 -15.52 26.15 8.02
CA ARG A 253 -15.05 25.38 6.86
C ARG A 253 -16.12 24.99 5.85
N GLY A 254 -17.36 25.44 6.06
CA GLY A 254 -18.24 25.67 4.94
C GLY A 254 -17.74 26.89 4.17
N SER A 255 -17.56 26.78 2.85
CA SER A 255 -17.64 27.98 2.02
C SER A 255 -19.09 28.48 2.11
N PRO A 256 -19.38 29.66 2.70
CA PRO A 256 -20.71 30.23 2.59
C PRO A 256 -21.00 30.73 1.16
N ILE A 257 -20.05 30.56 0.24
CA ILE A 257 -20.05 31.13 -1.09
C ILE A 257 -20.75 30.11 -2.00
N ILE A 258 -20.21 28.91 -2.16
CA ILE A 258 -20.88 27.85 -2.93
C ILE A 258 -21.79 27.05 -2.00
N ASN A 259 -23.05 26.84 -2.40
CA ASN A 259 -23.98 25.97 -1.68
C ASN A 259 -23.92 24.54 -2.24
N GLN A 260 -22.91 23.78 -1.82
CA GLN A 260 -22.73 22.37 -2.21
C GLN A 260 -23.32 21.39 -1.20
N VAL A 261 -23.66 20.19 -1.68
CA VAL A 261 -24.09 19.07 -0.84
C VAL A 261 -22.91 18.19 -0.40
N ILE A 262 -21.83 18.17 -1.20
CA ILE A 262 -20.63 17.37 -0.92
C ILE A 262 -19.41 18.02 -1.60
N VAL A 263 -18.24 17.82 -1.01
CA VAL A 263 -16.93 18.23 -1.56
C VAL A 263 -16.11 16.97 -1.86
N LEU A 264 -15.47 16.92 -3.02
CA LEU A 264 -14.50 15.88 -3.35
C LEU A 264 -13.12 16.52 -3.57
N SER A 265 -12.11 15.99 -2.89
CA SER A 265 -10.72 16.44 -2.96
C SER A 265 -9.68 15.32 -3.08
N GLY A 266 -8.44 15.68 -3.39
CA GLY A 266 -7.27 14.78 -3.49
C GLY A 266 -6.13 15.33 -2.63
N HIS A 267 -4.91 15.42 -3.18
CA HIS A 267 -3.73 16.10 -2.60
C HIS A 267 -3.08 15.42 -1.39
N ASP A 268 -3.85 14.99 -0.39
CA ASP A 268 -3.29 14.43 0.85
C ASP A 268 -2.79 12.98 0.65
N HIS A 269 -3.13 12.35 -0.48
CA HIS A 269 -2.88 10.96 -0.84
C HIS A 269 -3.52 9.91 0.10
N ASP A 270 -4.02 10.32 1.26
CA ASP A 270 -4.77 9.51 2.22
C ASP A 270 -6.27 9.73 2.12
N GLN A 271 -7.03 8.72 2.54
CA GLN A 271 -8.49 8.79 2.53
C GLN A 271 -8.99 9.48 3.80
N CYS A 272 -9.66 10.62 3.63
CA CYS A 272 -10.23 11.38 4.75
C CYS A 272 -11.70 11.70 4.49
N THR A 273 -12.51 11.74 5.56
CA THR A 273 -13.89 12.21 5.49
C THR A 273 -14.13 13.18 6.64
N VAL A 274 -14.48 14.41 6.28
CA VAL A 274 -14.67 15.50 7.24
C VAL A 274 -16.01 16.15 6.97
N THR A 275 -16.77 16.43 8.02
CA THR A 275 -18.00 17.22 7.90
C THR A 275 -17.71 18.65 8.34
N HIS A 276 -18.04 19.60 7.46
CA HIS A 276 -17.86 21.02 7.67
C HIS A 276 -19.19 21.68 8.00
N GLU A 277 -19.22 22.54 9.01
CA GLU A 277 -20.40 23.39 9.25
C GLU A 277 -20.40 24.58 8.29
N SER A 278 -21.49 24.74 7.54
CA SER A 278 -21.73 25.88 6.65
C SER A 278 -23.01 26.63 7.03
N LYS A 279 -23.20 27.83 6.48
CA LYS A 279 -24.45 28.59 6.66
C LYS A 279 -25.68 27.85 6.12
N GLY A 280 -25.48 26.96 5.13
CA GLY A 280 -26.53 26.14 4.52
C GLY A 280 -26.77 24.80 5.21
N GLY A 281 -26.04 24.50 6.30
CA GLY A 281 -26.04 23.20 6.98
C GLY A 281 -24.69 22.48 6.89
N PRO A 282 -24.58 21.27 7.46
CA PRO A 282 -23.36 20.47 7.37
C PRO A 282 -23.09 20.04 5.93
N VAL A 283 -21.81 20.03 5.54
CA VAL A 283 -21.34 19.60 4.22
C VAL A 283 -20.23 18.59 4.41
N THR A 284 -20.38 17.40 3.82
CA THR A 284 -19.33 16.37 3.89
C THR A 284 -18.30 16.58 2.78
N GLU A 285 -17.03 16.55 3.16
CA GLU A 285 -15.88 16.45 2.26
C GLU A 285 -15.31 15.04 2.30
N HIS A 286 -15.07 14.47 1.13
CA HIS A 286 -14.23 13.29 0.98
C HIS A 286 -12.95 13.65 0.26
N THR A 287 -11.84 13.44 0.95
CA THR A 287 -10.50 13.45 0.35
C THR A 287 -10.18 12.03 -0.09
N LEU A 288 -9.97 11.86 -1.39
CA LEU A 288 -9.64 10.58 -2.00
C LEU A 288 -8.15 10.33 -1.85
N GLY A 289 -7.81 9.10 -1.50
CA GLY A 289 -6.42 8.68 -1.50
C GLY A 289 -5.94 8.39 -2.91
N THR A 290 -4.63 8.51 -3.10
CA THR A 290 -3.93 8.29 -4.37
C THR A 290 -4.27 6.93 -5.00
N ILE A 291 -4.35 6.88 -6.33
CA ILE A 291 -4.39 5.63 -7.09
C ILE A 291 -2.99 5.00 -7.25
N SER A 292 -1.93 5.74 -6.97
CA SER A 292 -0.54 5.30 -7.12
C SER A 292 -0.01 4.64 -5.86
N TRP A 293 0.73 3.53 -6.01
CA TRP A 293 1.34 2.83 -4.88
C TRP A 293 2.71 3.39 -4.46
N GLN A 294 3.15 4.48 -5.09
CA GLN A 294 4.45 5.13 -4.82
C GLN A 294 4.33 6.47 -4.09
N GLN A 295 3.12 6.89 -3.71
CA GLN A 295 2.85 8.23 -3.17
C GLN A 295 2.60 8.22 -1.64
N GLY A 296 3.29 7.33 -0.92
CA GLY A 296 3.27 7.27 0.55
C GLY A 296 2.10 6.49 1.16
N ASN A 297 1.00 6.31 0.44
CA ASN A 297 -0.14 5.50 0.91
C ASN A 297 0.02 4.02 0.52
N LEU A 298 -0.01 3.12 1.52
CA LEU A 298 0.05 1.66 1.30
C LEU A 298 -1.25 1.06 0.75
N TYR A 299 -2.36 1.80 0.84
CA TYR A 299 -3.69 1.39 0.43
C TYR A 299 -4.23 2.34 -0.65
N PRO A 300 -3.78 2.22 -1.92
CA PRO A 300 -4.30 3.05 -2.99
C PRO A 300 -5.82 2.87 -3.15
N SER A 301 -6.51 3.92 -3.59
CA SER A 301 -7.97 3.93 -3.63
C SER A 301 -8.56 4.63 -4.85
N PHE A 302 -9.85 4.39 -5.07
CA PHE A 302 -10.71 5.15 -5.97
C PHE A 302 -12.10 5.24 -5.36
N MET A 303 -12.97 6.07 -5.91
CA MET A 303 -14.35 6.22 -5.43
C MET A 303 -15.35 5.91 -6.54
N LEU A 304 -16.42 5.20 -6.18
CA LEU A 304 -17.63 5.07 -6.97
C LEU A 304 -18.66 6.07 -6.46
N LEU A 305 -19.21 6.87 -7.36
CA LEU A 305 -20.21 7.88 -7.08
C LEU A 305 -21.45 7.66 -7.95
N SER A 306 -22.61 7.60 -7.31
CA SER A 306 -23.92 7.51 -7.97
C SER A 306 -24.60 8.88 -7.93
N ALA A 307 -24.71 9.54 -9.08
CA ALA A 307 -25.37 10.84 -9.22
C ALA A 307 -26.81 10.65 -9.69
N ARG A 308 -27.79 11.19 -8.97
CA ARG A 308 -29.22 10.96 -9.25
C ARG A 308 -29.61 11.51 -10.62
N ASN A 309 -30.40 10.74 -11.38
CA ASN A 309 -30.88 11.12 -12.71
C ASN A 309 -32.31 11.73 -12.69
N SER A 310 -32.96 11.72 -11.52
CA SER A 310 -34.29 12.31 -11.29
C SER A 310 -34.21 13.55 -10.40
N PRO A 311 -35.12 14.54 -10.56
CA PRO A 311 -35.19 15.68 -9.66
C PRO A 311 -35.47 15.21 -8.23
N LEU A 312 -34.88 15.90 -7.24
CA LEU A 312 -35.20 15.69 -5.84
C LEU A 312 -36.67 16.05 -5.59
N SER A 313 -37.38 15.20 -4.85
CA SER A 313 -38.70 15.55 -4.29
C SER A 313 -38.53 16.53 -3.12
N ASP A 314 -39.56 17.33 -2.82
CA ASP A 314 -39.53 18.30 -1.72
C ASP A 314 -39.26 17.67 -0.33
N THR A 315 -39.41 16.36 -0.20
CA THR A 315 -39.18 15.58 1.03
C THR A 315 -37.82 14.88 1.13
N SER A 316 -37.00 14.88 0.08
CA SER A 316 -35.70 14.19 0.06
C SER A 316 -34.56 15.09 0.53
N LEU A 317 -33.64 14.54 1.31
CA LEU A 317 -32.45 15.27 1.75
C LEU A 317 -31.53 15.56 0.54
N PRO A 318 -30.92 16.77 0.44
CA PRO A 318 -29.98 17.11 -0.64
C PRO A 318 -28.82 16.12 -0.80
N GLU A 319 -28.40 15.48 0.29
CA GLU A 319 -27.37 14.44 0.32
C GLU A 319 -27.78 13.16 -0.42
N GLU A 320 -29.08 12.89 -0.61
CA GLU A 320 -29.55 11.77 -1.43
C GLU A 320 -29.34 11.99 -2.95
N ALA A 321 -28.93 13.19 -3.35
CA ALA A 321 -28.61 13.49 -4.74
C ALA A 321 -27.35 12.75 -5.22
N VAL A 322 -26.42 12.50 -4.30
CA VAL A 322 -25.11 11.92 -4.59
C VAL A 322 -24.74 10.92 -3.52
N LEU A 323 -24.50 9.68 -3.91
CA LEU A 323 -24.00 8.65 -3.00
C LEU A 323 -22.57 8.30 -3.38
N THR A 324 -21.71 8.14 -2.38
CA THR A 324 -20.28 7.82 -2.56
C THR A 324 -19.94 6.48 -1.91
N ARG A 325 -18.97 5.78 -2.50
CA ARG A 325 -18.38 4.56 -1.96
C ARG A 325 -16.89 4.57 -2.26
N LEU A 326 -16.08 4.65 -1.22
CA LEU A 326 -14.63 4.46 -1.32
C LEU A 326 -14.31 2.97 -1.55
N CYS A 327 -13.43 2.70 -2.50
CA CYS A 327 -12.96 1.37 -2.85
C CYS A 327 -11.42 1.32 -2.76
N PHE A 328 -10.89 0.25 -2.19
CA PHE A 328 -9.44 0.05 -2.07
C PHE A 328 -8.90 -0.86 -3.17
N LEU A 329 -7.66 -0.61 -3.56
CA LEU A 329 -6.88 -1.41 -4.51
C LEU A 329 -5.90 -2.31 -3.75
N PRO A 330 -5.30 -3.32 -4.43
CA PRO A 330 -4.29 -4.17 -3.82
C PRO A 330 -3.07 -3.38 -3.34
N MET A 331 -2.56 -3.74 -2.17
CA MET A 331 -1.28 -3.23 -1.66
C MET A 331 -0.12 -3.87 -2.43
N GLN A 332 0.41 -3.16 -3.42
CA GLN A 332 1.44 -3.68 -4.32
C GLN A 332 2.74 -4.07 -3.59
N THR A 333 3.14 -3.28 -2.59
CA THR A 333 4.31 -3.57 -1.74
C THR A 333 4.18 -4.92 -1.04
N HIS A 334 2.99 -5.25 -0.53
CA HIS A 334 2.73 -6.54 0.11
C HIS A 334 2.82 -7.71 -0.86
N ILE A 335 2.35 -7.55 -2.11
CA ILE A 335 2.50 -8.58 -3.15
C ILE A 335 3.99 -8.88 -3.39
N TYR A 336 4.83 -7.85 -3.54
CA TYR A 336 6.27 -8.03 -3.74
C TYR A 336 7.00 -8.58 -2.52
N ILE A 337 6.64 -8.15 -1.31
CA ILE A 337 7.17 -8.73 -0.07
C ILE A 337 6.85 -10.24 -0.03
N TRP A 338 5.62 -10.63 -0.38
CA TRP A 338 5.25 -12.05 -0.46
C TRP A 338 6.05 -12.84 -1.48
N TYR A 339 6.36 -12.25 -2.64
CA TYR A 339 7.24 -12.89 -3.63
C TYR A 339 8.65 -13.12 -3.07
N ILE A 340 9.21 -12.13 -2.38
CA ILE A 340 10.53 -12.24 -1.74
C ILE A 340 10.51 -13.32 -0.65
N VAL A 341 9.51 -13.30 0.23
CA VAL A 341 9.35 -14.31 1.29
C VAL A 341 9.22 -15.71 0.70
N LEU A 342 8.37 -15.89 -0.33
CA LEU A 342 8.19 -17.17 -1.01
C LEU A 342 9.48 -17.65 -1.68
N PHE A 343 10.28 -16.74 -2.25
CA PHE A 343 11.59 -17.06 -2.82
C PHE A 343 12.59 -17.56 -1.78
N VAL A 344 12.69 -16.89 -0.64
CA VAL A 344 13.55 -17.34 0.48
C VAL A 344 13.09 -18.71 0.99
N LEU A 345 11.78 -18.89 1.22
CA LEU A 345 11.22 -20.16 1.66
C LEU A 345 11.44 -21.29 0.63
N THR A 346 11.39 -20.98 -0.66
CA THR A 346 11.69 -21.92 -1.75
C THR A 346 13.15 -22.38 -1.69
N ILE A 347 14.10 -21.45 -1.54
CA ILE A 347 15.52 -21.76 -1.42
C ILE A 347 15.77 -22.63 -0.18
N LEU A 348 15.23 -22.23 0.98
CA LEU A 348 15.37 -22.98 2.23
C LEU A 348 14.77 -24.39 2.12
N SER A 349 13.59 -24.53 1.52
CA SER A 349 12.94 -25.83 1.31
C SER A 349 13.76 -26.75 0.41
N LEU A 350 14.25 -26.25 -0.73
CA LEU A 350 15.05 -27.03 -1.67
C LEU A 350 16.43 -27.40 -1.10
N LEU A 351 17.05 -26.48 -0.35
CA LEU A 351 18.27 -26.76 0.38
C LEU A 351 17.98 -27.80 1.44
N LEU A 352 17.05 -27.61 2.37
CA LEU A 352 16.88 -28.46 3.56
C LEU A 352 16.24 -29.83 3.28
N TRP A 353 15.61 -30.05 2.13
CA TRP A 353 14.91 -31.31 1.84
C TRP A 353 15.81 -32.56 1.94
N PRO A 354 15.44 -33.57 2.77
CA PRO A 354 16.26 -34.75 3.02
C PRO A 354 16.41 -35.62 1.76
N THR A 355 17.63 -36.10 1.53
CA THR A 355 17.97 -37.00 0.40
C THR A 355 17.52 -38.44 0.62
N SER A 356 17.11 -38.79 1.84
CA SER A 356 16.91 -40.14 2.32
C SER A 356 15.67 -40.21 3.21
N GLY A 357 14.49 -40.30 2.59
CA GLY A 357 13.21 -40.63 3.25
C GLY A 357 12.69 -39.63 4.29
N LEU A 358 11.38 -39.67 4.53
CA LEU A 358 10.67 -38.71 5.39
C LEU A 358 10.93 -38.88 6.90
N SER A 359 11.72 -39.87 7.33
CA SER A 359 11.86 -40.21 8.76
C SER A 359 12.80 -39.28 9.55
N PHE A 360 13.67 -38.51 8.89
CA PHE A 360 14.58 -37.56 9.55
C PHE A 360 13.99 -36.13 9.65
N CYS A 361 12.74 -35.96 9.22
CA CYS A 361 12.15 -34.63 9.02
C CYS A 361 11.52 -34.05 10.29
N TYR A 362 11.00 -34.87 11.21
CA TYR A 362 10.27 -34.37 12.37
C TYR A 362 11.12 -33.49 13.31
N HIS A 363 12.34 -33.91 13.66
CA HIS A 363 13.17 -33.14 14.60
C HIS A 363 13.80 -31.86 14.01
N ARG A 364 14.02 -31.80 12.69
CA ARG A 364 14.62 -30.61 12.03
C ARG A 364 13.58 -29.65 11.49
N PHE A 365 12.36 -30.12 11.26
CA PHE A 365 11.23 -29.29 10.87
C PHE A 365 10.70 -28.50 12.07
N ASP A 366 10.70 -29.08 13.27
CA ASP A 366 10.40 -28.34 14.51
C ASP A 366 11.36 -27.16 14.72
N ASP A 367 12.68 -27.37 14.58
CA ASP A 367 13.67 -26.28 14.68
C ASP A 367 13.47 -25.18 13.64
N MET A 368 13.09 -25.55 12.40
CA MET A 368 12.87 -24.59 11.32
C MET A 368 11.56 -23.84 11.50
N VAL A 369 10.49 -24.51 11.90
CA VAL A 369 9.19 -23.90 12.22
C VAL A 369 9.33 -22.98 13.42
N GLU A 370 10.16 -23.32 14.40
CA GLU A 370 10.45 -22.47 15.54
C GLU A 370 11.29 -21.25 15.16
N CYS A 371 12.24 -21.39 14.22
CA CYS A 371 13.01 -20.27 13.68
C CYS A 371 12.13 -19.33 12.82
N VAL A 372 11.24 -19.88 11.99
CA VAL A 372 10.26 -19.12 11.21
C VAL A 372 9.23 -18.46 12.14
N ARG A 373 8.77 -19.14 13.20
CA ARG A 373 7.91 -18.56 14.24
C ARG A 373 8.62 -17.42 14.97
N LYS A 374 9.92 -17.53 15.25
CA LYS A 374 10.73 -16.45 15.80
C LYS A 374 10.88 -15.28 14.82
N LEU A 375 11.11 -15.54 13.52
CA LEU A 375 11.17 -14.50 12.48
C LEU A 375 9.83 -13.78 12.26
N ILE A 376 8.73 -14.52 12.22
CA ILE A 376 7.37 -13.96 12.16
C ILE A 376 7.08 -13.14 13.42
N ASN A 377 7.49 -13.62 14.60
CA ASN A 377 7.34 -12.88 15.85
C ASN A 377 8.23 -11.62 15.89
N ILE A 378 9.45 -11.65 15.35
CA ILE A 378 10.33 -10.47 15.23
C ILE A 378 9.71 -9.43 14.27
N TYR A 379 9.20 -9.88 13.12
CA TYR A 379 8.50 -9.00 12.19
C TYR A 379 7.21 -8.42 12.79
N ARG A 380 6.50 -9.22 13.60
CA ARG A 380 5.31 -8.79 14.34
C ARG A 380 5.65 -7.84 15.51
N ASP A 381 6.84 -7.95 16.08
CA ASP A 381 7.37 -7.04 17.12
C ASP A 381 7.85 -5.71 16.52
N GLU A 382 8.42 -5.70 15.32
CA GLU A 382 8.74 -4.44 14.60
C GLU A 382 7.48 -3.68 14.17
N THR A 383 6.35 -4.36 13.96
CA THR A 383 5.04 -3.71 13.73
C THR A 383 4.25 -3.43 15.00
N LYS A 384 4.78 -3.76 16.19
CA LYS A 384 4.27 -3.21 17.45
C LYS A 384 5.02 -1.93 17.73
N GLU A 385 4.53 -0.85 17.13
CA GLU A 385 4.68 0.45 17.75
C GLU A 385 4.24 0.30 19.22
N LYS A 386 5.14 0.67 20.14
CA LYS A 386 4.88 0.69 21.57
C LYS A 386 3.71 1.63 21.85
N ASN A 387 2.49 1.10 21.84
CA ASN A 387 1.42 1.66 22.65
C ASN A 387 1.70 1.22 24.10
N GLU A 388 2.57 1.96 24.79
CA GLU A 388 2.72 1.86 26.24
C GLU A 388 1.55 2.55 26.94
N ASP A 389 0.31 2.16 26.63
CA ASP A 389 -0.88 2.58 27.37
C ASP A 389 -1.83 1.38 27.52
N GLU A 390 -1.37 0.34 28.23
CA GLU A 390 -2.28 -0.59 28.90
C GLU A 390 -2.14 -0.46 30.43
N SER A 391 -3.17 0.16 31.00
CA SER A 391 -3.62 0.16 32.39
C SER A 391 -2.54 0.37 33.47
N CYS A 392 -2.15 1.61 33.69
CA CYS A 392 -1.53 2.04 34.96
C CYS A 392 -2.51 2.97 35.68
N GLU A 393 -3.03 2.54 36.83
CA GLU A 393 -3.81 3.43 37.71
C GLU A 393 -2.81 4.31 38.48
N TYR A 394 -2.93 5.62 38.31
CA TYR A 394 -2.10 6.63 38.99
C TYR A 394 -2.88 7.25 40.15
N GLU A 395 -2.22 7.41 41.28
CA GLU A 395 -2.77 8.13 42.43
C GLU A 395 -2.08 9.49 42.55
N MET A 396 -2.89 10.57 42.67
CA MET A 396 -2.40 11.93 42.85
C MET A 396 -2.12 12.19 44.32
N ILE A 397 -0.86 12.53 44.65
CA ILE A 397 -0.45 12.89 46.01
C ILE A 397 0.09 14.31 45.99
N TRP A 398 -0.35 15.12 46.94
CA TRP A 398 0.07 16.51 47.10
C TRP A 398 1.18 16.62 48.15
N GLY A 399 2.29 17.27 47.78
CA GLY A 399 3.36 17.65 48.69
C GLY A 399 2.92 18.76 49.64
N ALA A 400 3.59 18.88 50.80
CA ALA A 400 3.31 19.93 51.79
C ALA A 400 3.63 21.36 51.27
N ASP A 401 4.33 21.46 50.15
CA ASP A 401 4.64 22.68 49.41
C ASP A 401 3.60 23.02 48.31
N GLY A 402 2.56 22.19 48.17
CA GLY A 402 1.49 22.36 47.18
C GLY A 402 1.80 21.79 45.79
N SER A 403 2.91 21.04 45.64
CA SER A 403 3.24 20.38 44.37
C SER A 403 2.50 19.04 44.21
N MET A 404 2.00 18.75 43.00
CA MET A 404 1.28 17.51 42.70
C MET A 404 2.22 16.47 42.08
N HIS A 405 2.25 15.27 42.66
CA HIS A 405 3.02 14.14 42.15
C HIS A 405 2.10 12.96 41.84
N LEU A 406 2.33 12.33 40.68
CA LEU A 406 1.63 11.12 40.24
C LEU A 406 2.52 9.91 40.54
N VAL A 407 2.04 8.97 41.36
CA VAL A 407 2.78 7.75 41.71
C VAL A 407 2.07 6.53 41.13
N LYS A 408 2.84 5.65 40.48
CA LYS A 408 2.36 4.43 39.82
C LYS A 408 2.08 3.34 40.86
N LYS A 409 0.85 2.79 40.88
CA LYS A 409 0.46 1.69 41.78
C LYS A 409 0.69 0.33 41.11
N VAL A 410 1.41 -0.57 41.77
CA VAL A 410 1.65 -1.94 41.27
C VAL A 410 0.57 -2.87 41.82
N LEU A 411 -0.29 -3.41 40.96
CA LEU A 411 -1.30 -4.40 41.35
C LEU A 411 -0.65 -5.79 41.42
N THR A 412 -0.71 -6.46 42.57
CA THR A 412 -0.34 -7.87 42.71
C THR A 412 -1.56 -8.74 42.39
N GLN A 413 -1.53 -9.50 41.29
CA GLN A 413 -2.54 -10.54 41.03
C GLN A 413 -2.15 -11.87 41.70
N PRO A 414 -3.14 -12.66 42.18
CA PRO A 414 -2.89 -13.89 42.91
C PRO A 414 -2.56 -15.06 41.98
N VAL A 415 -1.59 -15.88 42.39
CA VAL A 415 -1.18 -17.11 41.71
C VAL A 415 -2.18 -18.23 41.99
N THR A 416 -2.85 -18.75 40.96
CA THR A 416 -3.68 -19.95 41.04
C THR A 416 -2.79 -21.20 40.97
N ARG A 417 -2.78 -22.00 42.05
CA ARG A 417 -2.11 -23.30 42.14
C ARG A 417 -2.94 -24.40 41.45
N THR A 418 -2.28 -25.28 40.70
CA THR A 418 -2.72 -26.65 40.47
C THR A 418 -1.67 -27.61 41.03
N ASN A 419 -2.12 -28.52 41.91
CA ASN A 419 -1.31 -29.48 42.66
C ASN A 419 -0.81 -30.61 41.75
N ASP A 420 0.41 -31.11 42.02
CA ASP A 420 0.66 -32.55 42.06
C ASP A 420 1.82 -32.88 43.02
N ILE A 421 1.69 -34.04 43.66
CA ILE A 421 2.29 -34.44 44.94
C ILE A 421 3.52 -35.34 44.74
N GLY A 422 4.53 -35.16 45.61
CA GLY A 422 5.52 -36.17 46.04
C GLY A 422 6.93 -35.94 45.51
N ALA A 423 8.02 -35.94 46.29
CA ALA A 423 8.23 -36.18 47.71
C ALA A 423 9.50 -35.42 48.15
N VAL A 424 9.52 -34.97 49.40
CA VAL A 424 10.60 -34.21 50.06
C VAL A 424 11.51 -35.18 50.79
N GLU A 425 12.83 -35.02 50.67
CA GLU A 425 13.75 -35.33 51.78
C GLU A 425 14.85 -34.26 51.91
N ARG A 426 15.12 -33.94 53.18
CA ARG A 426 15.91 -32.82 53.73
C ARG A 426 17.42 -33.07 53.68
N GLY A 427 18.19 -31.98 53.63
CA GLY A 427 19.58 -31.97 54.08
C GLY A 427 20.23 -30.58 54.04
N ASN A 428 20.35 -29.93 55.21
CA ASN A 428 21.07 -28.67 55.42
C ASN A 428 22.60 -28.89 55.46
N ALA A 429 23.39 -27.93 54.95
CA ALA A 429 24.46 -27.20 55.69
C ALA A 429 25.70 -26.80 54.84
N VAL A 430 25.88 -25.48 54.71
CA VAL A 430 27.08 -24.61 54.89
C VAL A 430 28.47 -24.97 54.30
N MET A 431 29.03 -23.93 53.67
CA MET A 431 30.35 -23.67 53.05
C MET A 431 31.62 -23.90 53.91
N ARG A 432 32.75 -24.35 53.32
CA ARG A 432 33.97 -23.53 52.97
C ARG A 432 35.16 -24.38 52.44
N ALA A 433 36.08 -23.69 51.76
CA ALA A 433 37.21 -24.18 50.95
C ALA A 433 38.50 -24.58 51.70
N THR A 434 39.39 -25.34 51.04
CA THR A 434 40.84 -25.39 51.37
C THR A 434 41.69 -25.67 50.13
N ALA A 435 42.88 -25.06 50.07
CA ALA A 435 43.78 -24.95 48.92
C ALA A 435 45.01 -25.89 48.98
N LYS A 436 45.55 -26.19 47.78
CA LYS A 436 46.94 -26.48 47.34
C LYS A 436 47.95 -27.18 48.27
N LYS A 437 48.65 -28.19 47.71
CA LYS A 437 50.12 -28.33 47.81
C LYS A 437 50.71 -29.17 46.68
N SER A 438 51.89 -28.77 46.19
CA SER A 438 52.77 -29.48 45.26
C SER A 438 54.06 -29.94 45.97
N VAL A 439 54.78 -30.90 45.35
CA VAL A 439 56.27 -31.01 45.19
C VAL A 439 56.83 -32.44 45.42
N ASN A 440 57.46 -32.93 44.33
CA ASN A 440 58.65 -33.78 44.09
C ASN A 440 58.89 -35.17 44.74
N GLN A 441 59.33 -36.10 43.87
CA GLN A 441 60.50 -36.97 44.08
C GLN A 441 61.20 -37.28 42.73
N LEU A 442 62.53 -37.05 42.68
CA LEU A 442 63.53 -37.65 41.78
C LEU A 442 64.14 -38.84 42.56
N THR A 443 64.60 -39.96 41.98
CA THR A 443 65.91 -40.13 41.32
C THR A 443 66.06 -41.63 40.98
N GLU A 444 66.55 -42.01 39.79
CA GLU A 444 67.70 -42.93 39.62
C GLU A 444 68.08 -43.11 38.14
N VAL A 445 69.39 -43.24 37.92
CA VAL A 445 70.14 -43.26 36.65
C VAL A 445 70.81 -44.63 36.51
N CYS A 446 70.88 -45.17 35.29
CA CYS A 446 71.99 -46.04 34.87
C CYS A 446 72.31 -45.85 33.38
N LEU A 447 73.61 -45.84 33.08
CA LEU A 447 74.27 -45.59 31.78
C LEU A 447 74.46 -46.87 30.95
N SER A 448 74.50 -46.75 29.61
CA SER A 448 75.56 -47.33 28.76
C SER A 448 75.53 -46.85 27.29
N MET A 449 76.68 -47.03 26.62
CA MET A 449 77.30 -46.35 25.48
C MET A 449 76.83 -46.69 24.03
N GLU A 450 77.09 -45.71 23.14
CA GLU A 450 77.72 -45.72 21.78
C GLU A 450 77.05 -46.20 20.47
N THR A 451 77.06 -45.24 19.51
CA THR A 451 77.29 -45.24 18.04
C THR A 451 76.98 -46.44 17.14
N ASN A 452 76.19 -46.23 16.08
CA ASN A 452 76.62 -46.37 14.67
C ASN A 452 75.54 -45.95 13.63
N ALA A 453 76.04 -45.64 12.43
CA ALA A 453 75.38 -45.04 11.27
C ALA A 453 74.61 -46.03 10.37
N ASP A 454 73.88 -45.43 9.42
CA ASP A 454 73.37 -45.94 8.14
C ASP A 454 72.30 -47.05 8.13
N SER A 455 71.11 -46.71 7.62
CA SER A 455 70.63 -47.14 6.29
C SER A 455 69.13 -46.87 6.08
N GLU A 456 68.80 -46.68 4.83
CA GLU A 456 67.61 -46.11 4.20
C GLU A 456 66.35 -47.02 4.26
N VAL A 457 65.19 -46.41 3.91
CA VAL A 457 63.90 -46.99 3.49
C VAL A 457 62.76 -46.98 4.54
N ASP A 458 61.93 -45.92 4.49
CA ASP A 458 60.60 -45.84 5.14
C ASP A 458 59.48 -45.87 4.07
N PRO A 459 58.59 -46.89 4.05
CA PRO A 459 57.36 -46.82 3.28
C PRO A 459 56.17 -46.45 4.19
N LYS A 460 55.50 -45.36 3.78
CA LYS A 460 54.11 -44.94 4.11
C LYS A 460 53.95 -43.99 5.31
N LYS A 461 53.91 -42.70 4.98
CA LYS A 461 52.98 -41.74 5.59
C LYS A 461 52.06 -41.13 4.53
N LEU A 462 50.79 -41.55 4.54
CA LEU A 462 49.69 -40.87 3.88
C LEU A 462 48.92 -40.05 4.96
N PRO A 463 48.60 -38.76 4.74
CA PRO A 463 47.84 -37.96 5.69
C PRO A 463 46.31 -38.20 5.56
N PRO A 464 45.49 -37.79 6.55
CA PRO A 464 44.11 -38.25 6.69
C PRO A 464 43.16 -37.60 5.66
N ARG A 465 42.36 -38.43 5.00
CA ARG A 465 41.44 -38.07 3.91
C ARG A 465 40.00 -37.92 4.44
N ALA A 466 39.69 -36.86 5.19
CA ALA A 466 38.36 -36.69 5.81
C ALA A 466 37.54 -35.41 5.43
N SER A 467 38.07 -34.46 4.65
CA SER A 467 37.31 -33.23 4.27
C SER A 467 36.64 -33.26 2.88
N LYS A 468 37.15 -34.08 1.95
CA LYS A 468 36.67 -34.12 0.54
C LYS A 468 35.26 -34.71 0.39
N SER A 469 34.76 -35.48 1.36
CA SER A 469 33.44 -36.15 1.28
C SER A 469 32.27 -35.20 1.59
N LYS A 470 32.38 -34.39 2.65
CA LYS A 470 31.34 -33.41 3.02
C LYS A 470 31.18 -32.32 1.96
N ALA A 471 32.30 -31.82 1.42
CA ALA A 471 32.29 -30.83 0.34
C ALA A 471 31.55 -31.36 -0.92
N LYS A 472 31.80 -32.62 -1.32
CA LYS A 472 31.11 -33.24 -2.46
C LYS A 472 29.60 -33.39 -2.24
N VAL A 473 29.17 -33.71 -1.03
CA VAL A 473 27.74 -33.79 -0.68
C VAL A 473 27.08 -32.41 -0.74
N VAL A 474 27.74 -31.38 -0.22
CA VAL A 474 27.27 -29.99 -0.28
C VAL A 474 27.18 -29.50 -1.72
N ILE A 475 28.21 -29.71 -2.54
CA ILE A 475 28.21 -29.35 -3.98
C ILE A 475 27.06 -30.06 -4.71
N LYS A 476 26.88 -31.37 -4.49
CA LYS A 476 25.78 -32.13 -5.11
C LYS A 476 24.41 -31.60 -4.70
N ARG A 477 24.28 -31.11 -3.46
CA ARG A 477 23.06 -30.48 -2.95
C ARG A 477 22.79 -29.14 -3.64
N PHE A 478 23.79 -28.27 -3.75
CA PHE A 478 23.68 -27.01 -4.49
C PHE A 478 23.32 -27.20 -5.96
N VAL A 479 24.03 -28.09 -6.67
CA VAL A 479 23.74 -28.38 -8.08
C VAL A 479 22.30 -28.87 -8.27
N ARG A 480 21.80 -29.70 -7.34
CA ARG A 480 20.42 -30.17 -7.37
C ARG A 480 19.41 -29.05 -7.08
N THR A 481 19.64 -28.25 -6.05
CA THR A 481 18.79 -27.08 -5.73
C THR A 481 18.72 -26.14 -6.92
N PHE A 482 19.86 -25.82 -7.53
CA PHE A 482 19.93 -24.98 -8.72
C PHE A 482 19.12 -25.54 -9.89
N ARG A 483 19.24 -26.85 -10.17
CA ARG A 483 18.42 -27.52 -11.20
C ARG A 483 16.91 -27.40 -10.91
N MET A 484 16.51 -27.52 -9.65
CA MET A 484 15.10 -27.40 -9.25
C MET A 484 14.59 -25.97 -9.34
N LEU A 485 15.40 -24.99 -8.96
CA LEU A 485 15.10 -23.57 -9.15
C LEU A 485 14.90 -23.24 -10.62
N ILE A 486 15.76 -23.75 -11.51
CA ILE A 486 15.59 -23.58 -12.96
C ILE A 486 14.24 -24.15 -13.42
N LEU A 487 13.84 -25.34 -12.94
CA LEU A 487 12.56 -25.93 -13.32
C LEU A 487 11.35 -25.11 -12.84
N ILE A 488 11.40 -24.59 -11.61
CA ILE A 488 10.35 -23.72 -11.07
C ILE A 488 10.29 -22.41 -11.87
N ALA A 489 11.44 -21.81 -12.15
CA ALA A 489 11.55 -20.57 -12.91
C ALA A 489 11.09 -20.73 -14.37
N ALA A 490 11.42 -21.85 -15.02
CA ALA A 490 11.06 -22.14 -16.40
C ALA A 490 9.54 -22.16 -16.63
N VAL A 491 8.73 -22.39 -15.59
CA VAL A 491 7.27 -22.31 -15.65
C VAL A 491 6.77 -20.94 -15.21
N ASN A 492 7.25 -20.45 -14.07
CA ASN A 492 6.65 -19.29 -13.40
C ASN A 492 7.15 -17.94 -13.93
N VAL A 493 8.39 -17.85 -14.42
CA VAL A 493 8.89 -16.61 -15.03
C VAL A 493 8.15 -16.31 -16.33
N PRO A 494 7.96 -17.26 -17.28
CA PRO A 494 7.13 -16.99 -18.46
C PRO A 494 5.69 -16.62 -18.12
N LEU A 495 5.07 -17.27 -17.11
CA LEU A 495 3.73 -16.92 -16.64
C LEU A 495 3.68 -15.46 -16.14
N TYR A 496 4.62 -15.07 -15.28
CA TYR A 496 4.73 -13.71 -14.79
C TYR A 496 4.90 -12.71 -15.94
N MET A 497 5.86 -12.96 -16.85
CA MET A 497 6.08 -12.09 -18.01
C MET A 497 4.84 -12.01 -18.91
N MET A 498 4.13 -13.10 -19.13
CA MET A 498 2.87 -13.11 -19.89
C MET A 498 1.82 -12.20 -19.24
N LEU A 499 1.68 -12.23 -17.91
CA LEU A 499 0.75 -11.36 -17.18
C LEU A 499 1.19 -9.90 -17.23
N LEU A 500 2.50 -9.61 -17.12
CA LEU A 500 3.02 -8.25 -17.29
C LEU A 500 2.72 -7.69 -18.69
N PHE A 501 3.03 -8.45 -19.75
CA PHE A 501 2.87 -7.98 -21.13
C PHE A 501 1.41 -7.94 -21.59
N LYS A 502 0.55 -8.83 -21.07
CA LYS A 502 -0.91 -8.77 -21.30
C LYS A 502 -1.45 -7.39 -20.95
N ASP A 503 -0.98 -6.84 -19.84
CA ASP A 503 -1.47 -5.56 -19.33
C ASP A 503 -0.75 -4.37 -19.99
N TRP A 504 0.45 -4.56 -20.55
CA TRP A 504 1.21 -3.49 -21.19
C TRP A 504 0.94 -3.31 -22.69
N ILE A 505 0.61 -4.37 -23.41
CA ILE A 505 0.34 -4.28 -24.85
C ILE A 505 -1.04 -3.66 -25.06
N ASP A 506 -1.13 -2.65 -25.92
CA ASP A 506 -2.40 -2.08 -26.35
C ASP A 506 -3.21 -3.14 -27.11
N LYS A 507 -4.49 -3.25 -26.74
CA LYS A 507 -5.45 -4.11 -27.45
C LYS A 507 -6.02 -3.39 -28.66
#